data_AF-A0A422QJ99-F1
#
_entry.id   AF-A0A422QJ99-F1
#
_cell.length_a   1.000
_cell.length_b   1.000
_cell.length_c   1.000
_cell.angle_alpha   90.00
_cell.angle_beta   90.00
_cell.angle_gamma   90.00
#
_symmetry.space_group_name_H-M   'P 1'
#
loop_
_entity.id
_entity.type
_entity.pdbx_description
1 polymer ?
#
loop_
_entity_poly.entity_id
_entity_poly.type
_entity_poly.pdbx_seq_one_letter_code
_entity_poly.pdbx_strand_id
1 'polypeptide(L)'
;MVKSIRLLYRNVQGRVRCNYNWDWQKMCERSAVMVTAVEWSGGAGPGAVTFTSDSSPGHPHLGQANVYVTNIGPHDSEGGPGGVEFYLHADSDTPLDVLVTITDLGQVERTVFVK
;
A
#
# COMPACT_ATOMS: atom_id res chain seq x y z
N MET A 1 -3.52 -14.63 12.20
CA MET A 1 -2.61 -15.01 11.10
C MET A 1 -2.35 -13.76 10.28
N VAL A 2 -1.08 -13.41 10.06
CA VAL A 2 -0.69 -12.22 9.30
C VAL A 2 -0.96 -12.45 7.82
N LYS A 3 -1.51 -11.45 7.13
CA LYS A 3 -1.74 -11.50 5.68
C LYS A 3 -1.27 -10.20 5.04
N SER A 4 -0.72 -10.30 3.83
CA SER A 4 -0.24 -9.15 3.07
C SER A 4 -0.76 -9.17 1.64
N ILE A 5 -1.01 -7.98 1.10
CA ILE A 5 -1.33 -7.76 -0.32
C ILE A 5 -0.48 -6.61 -0.85
N ARG A 6 -0.17 -6.65 -2.15
CA ARG A 6 0.48 -5.56 -2.87
C ARG A 6 -0.51 -4.94 -3.85
N LEU A 7 -0.56 -3.61 -3.83
CA LEU A 7 -1.37 -2.79 -4.72
C LEU A 7 -0.42 -1.92 -5.54
N LEU A 8 -0.66 -1.83 -6.84
CA LEU A 8 0.10 -0.94 -7.72
C LEU A 8 -0.77 0.24 -8.12
N TYR A 9 -0.45 1.41 -7.57
CA TYR A 9 -1.04 2.68 -7.98
C TYR A 9 -0.20 3.27 -9.12
N ARG A 10 -0.87 3.70 -10.19
CA ARG A 10 -0.19 4.25 -11.38
C ARG A 10 -0.30 5.77 -11.41
N ASN A 11 0.73 6.42 -11.93
CA ASN A 11 0.76 7.88 -12.15
C ASN A 11 0.38 8.72 -10.90
N VAL A 12 0.89 8.33 -9.74
CA VAL A 12 0.71 9.04 -8.46
C VAL A 12 1.64 10.26 -8.42
N GLN A 13 1.11 11.40 -8.00
CA GLN A 13 1.89 12.61 -7.79
C GLN A 13 1.31 13.40 -6.60
N GLY A 14 2.18 13.91 -5.73
CA GLY A 14 1.77 14.65 -4.53
C GLY A 14 1.02 13.76 -3.54
N ARG A 15 0.01 14.33 -2.87
CA ARG A 15 -0.79 13.65 -1.82
C ARG A 15 -2.14 13.18 -2.36
N VAL A 16 -2.37 11.87 -2.33
CA VAL A 16 -3.60 11.23 -2.81
C VAL A 16 -4.27 10.47 -1.66
N ARG A 17 -5.60 10.57 -1.53
CA ARG A 17 -6.38 9.70 -0.63
C ARG A 17 -6.62 8.36 -1.32
N CYS A 18 -6.29 7.27 -0.64
CA CYS A 18 -6.52 5.91 -1.11
C CYS A 18 -7.45 5.17 -0.16
N ASN A 19 -8.33 4.35 -0.73
CA ASN A 19 -9.15 3.38 0.00
C ASN A 19 -8.99 2.04 -0.73
N TYR A 20 -8.75 0.97 0.03
CA TYR A 20 -8.81 -0.39 -0.47
C TYR A 20 -9.64 -1.26 0.46
N ASN A 21 -10.81 -1.68 -0.02
CA ASN A 21 -11.61 -2.71 0.61
C ASN A 21 -10.99 -4.07 0.30
N TRP A 22 -10.84 -4.89 1.33
CA TRP A 22 -10.09 -6.14 1.25
C TRP A 22 -11.03 -7.34 1.37
N ASP A 23 -11.86 -7.56 0.35
CA ASP A 23 -13.04 -8.45 0.38
C ASP A 23 -12.82 -9.87 0.94
N TRP A 24 -11.66 -10.47 0.68
CA TRP A 24 -11.31 -11.82 1.13
C TRP A 24 -10.66 -11.86 2.53
N GLN A 25 -10.32 -10.70 3.07
CA GLN A 25 -9.82 -10.54 4.43
C GLN A 25 -10.87 -9.83 5.28
N LYS A 26 -11.26 -10.44 6.39
CA LYS A 26 -12.24 -9.84 7.32
C LYS A 26 -11.60 -8.73 8.17
N MET A 27 -11.03 -7.73 7.50
CA MET A 27 -10.49 -6.53 8.13
C MET A 27 -11.62 -5.73 8.78
N CYS A 28 -11.33 -5.12 9.92
CA CYS A 28 -12.26 -4.28 10.66
C CYS A 28 -11.51 -3.10 11.28
N GLU A 29 -12.24 -2.17 11.89
CA GLU A 29 -11.68 -1.01 12.60
C GLU A 29 -10.67 -1.39 13.71
N ARG A 30 -10.75 -2.63 14.20
CA ARG A 30 -9.83 -3.18 15.21
C ARG A 30 -8.60 -3.86 14.63
N SER A 31 -8.45 -3.95 13.32
CA SER A 31 -7.26 -4.53 12.70
C SER A 31 -6.04 -3.65 12.94
N ALA A 32 -4.93 -4.24 13.37
CA ALA A 32 -3.62 -3.61 13.34
C ALA A 32 -3.06 -3.73 11.92
N VAL A 33 -2.78 -2.60 11.26
CA VAL A 33 -2.34 -2.58 9.86
C VAL A 33 -1.00 -1.86 9.72
N MET A 34 -0.10 -2.46 8.94
CA MET A 34 1.12 -1.81 8.44
C MET A 34 0.96 -1.54 6.96
N VAL A 35 1.19 -0.29 6.53
CA VAL A 35 1.18 0.09 5.12
C VAL A 35 2.56 0.66 4.76
N THR A 36 3.17 0.11 3.71
CA THR A 36 4.42 0.62 3.15
C THR A 36 4.21 1.03 1.70
N ALA A 37 5.01 1.98 1.22
CA ALA A 37 4.99 2.43 -0.16
C ALA A 37 6.41 2.60 -0.69
N VAL A 38 6.59 2.40 -1.99
CA VAL A 38 7.87 2.51 -2.69
C VAL A 38 7.60 2.75 -4.18
N GLU A 39 8.49 3.46 -4.87
CA GLU A 39 8.39 3.57 -6.33
C GLU A 39 8.39 2.18 -6.97
N TRP A 40 7.73 2.05 -8.11
CA TRP A 40 7.69 0.81 -8.89
C TRP A 40 8.33 1.05 -10.24
N SER A 41 9.36 0.25 -10.56
CA SER A 41 9.94 0.21 -11.90
C SER A 41 9.36 -0.98 -12.65
N GLY A 42 8.50 -0.71 -13.63
CA GLY A 42 8.15 -1.70 -14.65
C GLY A 42 9.36 -1.93 -15.55
N GLY A 43 9.74 -3.19 -15.79
CA GLY A 43 10.94 -3.55 -16.56
C GLY A 43 10.86 -3.22 -18.06
N ALA A 44 10.58 -1.97 -18.42
CA ALA A 44 10.53 -1.49 -19.80
C ALA A 44 11.49 -0.30 -19.96
N GLY A 45 12.78 -0.61 -20.03
CA GLY A 45 13.85 0.34 -20.39
C GLY A 45 15.00 -0.40 -21.08
N PRO A 46 15.90 0.29 -21.80
CA PRO A 46 17.09 -0.34 -22.37
C PRO A 46 17.93 -0.94 -21.22
N GLY A 47 18.08 -2.27 -21.19
CA GLY A 47 18.70 -3.00 -20.07
C GLY A 47 17.72 -3.65 -19.09
N ALA A 48 16.42 -3.65 -19.39
CA ALA A 48 15.44 -4.42 -18.63
C ALA A 48 15.80 -5.92 -18.64
N VAL A 49 16.13 -6.43 -17.45
CA VAL A 49 16.41 -7.85 -17.25
C VAL A 49 15.11 -8.62 -17.50
N THR A 50 15.13 -9.53 -18.47
CA THR A 50 14.03 -10.46 -18.71
C THR A 50 13.90 -11.34 -17.47
N PHE A 51 12.93 -11.04 -16.61
CA PHE A 51 12.71 -11.80 -15.40
C PHE A 51 12.16 -13.19 -15.74
N THR A 52 12.89 -14.23 -15.34
CA THR A 52 12.47 -15.63 -15.50
C THR A 52 11.35 -15.94 -14.51
N SER A 53 10.14 -16.17 -15.04
CA SER A 53 8.91 -16.81 -14.50
C SER A 53 8.42 -16.64 -13.05
N ASP A 54 9.25 -16.24 -12.07
CA ASP A 54 8.88 -16.12 -10.65
C ASP A 54 9.01 -14.69 -10.10
N SER A 55 9.51 -13.73 -10.90
CA SER A 55 9.52 -12.31 -10.53
C SER A 55 8.51 -11.53 -11.36
N SER A 56 7.71 -10.70 -10.69
CA SER A 56 6.76 -9.75 -11.30
C SER A 56 7.43 -8.97 -12.45
N PRO A 57 6.70 -8.48 -13.48
CA PRO A 57 7.26 -7.69 -14.59
C PRO A 57 7.88 -6.33 -14.19
N GLY A 58 8.18 -6.13 -12.91
CA GLY A 58 8.88 -4.99 -12.33
C GLY A 58 9.31 -5.28 -10.90
N HIS A 59 9.83 -4.27 -10.21
CA HIS A 59 10.28 -4.40 -8.83
C HIS A 59 10.10 -3.09 -8.03
N PRO A 60 10.04 -3.16 -6.69
CA PRO A 60 10.25 -2.01 -5.83
C PRO A 60 11.56 -1.30 -6.21
N HIS A 61 11.47 -0.03 -6.54
CA HIS A 61 12.58 0.78 -7.01
C HIS A 61 12.93 1.84 -5.96
N LEU A 62 14.20 1.91 -5.58
CA LEU A 62 14.71 3.01 -4.77
C LEU A 62 15.08 4.16 -5.70
N GLY A 63 14.08 4.96 -6.06
CA GLY A 63 14.28 6.20 -6.81
C GLY A 63 14.69 7.37 -5.92
N GLN A 64 14.63 8.58 -6.47
CA GLN A 64 15.02 9.81 -5.77
C GLN A 64 13.85 10.47 -5.02
N ALA A 65 12.59 10.12 -5.33
CA ALA A 65 11.44 10.77 -4.72
C ALA A 65 11.19 10.23 -3.31
N ASN A 66 10.66 11.09 -2.43
CA ASN A 66 10.12 10.60 -1.17
C ASN A 66 8.75 9.98 -1.44
N VAL A 67 8.63 8.69 -1.14
CA VAL A 67 7.38 7.94 -1.24
C VAL A 67 7.04 7.37 0.13
N TYR A 68 5.88 7.74 0.67
CA TYR A 68 5.48 7.34 2.02
C TYR A 68 3.96 7.38 2.21
N VAL A 69 3.52 6.77 3.31
CA VAL A 69 2.10 6.72 3.69
C VAL A 69 1.90 7.42 5.02
N THR A 70 0.79 8.14 5.15
CA THR A 70 0.41 8.82 6.41
C THR A 70 -1.06 8.60 6.73
N ASN A 71 -1.41 8.74 8.01
CA ASN A 71 -2.79 8.72 8.51
C ASN A 71 -3.59 7.51 7.98
N ILE A 72 -3.17 6.34 8.46
CA ILE A 72 -3.71 5.03 8.09
C ILE A 72 -4.88 4.71 9.03
N GLY A 73 -6.05 4.42 8.46
CA GLY A 73 -7.26 4.08 9.19
C GLY A 73 -7.87 2.78 8.66
N PRO A 74 -7.70 1.64 9.34
CA PRO A 74 -8.51 0.46 9.07
C PRO A 74 -9.97 0.75 9.45
N HIS A 75 -10.92 0.22 8.68
CA HIS A 75 -12.34 0.50 8.89
C HIS A 75 -13.20 -0.74 8.69
N ASP A 76 -14.38 -0.66 9.28
CA ASP A 76 -15.43 -1.64 9.11
C ASP A 76 -16.06 -1.59 7.72
N SER A 77 -16.92 -2.57 7.51
CA SER A 77 -17.50 -2.90 6.24
C SER A 77 -18.53 -1.86 5.75
N GLU A 78 -19.19 -1.12 6.65
CA GLU A 78 -20.23 -0.10 6.36
C GLU A 78 -21.24 -0.49 5.25
N GLY A 79 -21.59 -1.79 5.15
CA GLY A 79 -22.48 -2.33 4.10
C GLY A 79 -21.79 -2.94 2.88
N GLY A 80 -20.46 -2.83 2.80
CA GLY A 80 -19.54 -3.55 1.90
C GLY A 80 -18.53 -4.40 2.67
N PRO A 81 -17.36 -4.74 2.10
CA PRO A 81 -16.22 -5.33 2.82
C PRO A 81 -15.39 -4.28 3.57
N GLY A 82 -14.84 -4.66 4.72
CA GLY A 82 -13.92 -3.79 5.49
C GLY A 82 -12.60 -3.57 4.76
N GLY A 83 -11.84 -2.57 5.19
CA GLY A 83 -10.68 -2.12 4.42
C GLY A 83 -9.75 -1.21 5.20
N VAL A 84 -8.91 -0.52 4.44
CA VAL A 84 -8.01 0.50 4.97
C VAL A 84 -8.02 1.73 4.08
N GLU A 85 -8.10 2.89 4.73
CA GLU A 85 -7.89 4.18 4.10
C GLU A 85 -6.54 4.76 4.52
N PHE A 86 -5.89 5.48 3.62
CA PHE A 86 -4.62 6.13 3.90
C PHE A 86 -4.34 7.28 2.92
N TYR A 87 -3.39 8.14 3.25
CA TYR A 87 -2.82 9.07 2.28
C TYR A 87 -1.49 8.54 1.74
N LEU A 88 -1.42 8.42 0.42
CA LEU A 88 -0.21 8.11 -0.31
C LEU A 88 0.46 9.41 -0.77
N HIS A 89 1.76 9.52 -0.54
CA HIS A 89 2.57 10.65 -0.99
C HIS A 89 3.63 10.18 -1.98
N ALA A 90 3.77 10.90 -3.08
CA ALA A 90 4.86 10.77 -4.04
C ALA A 90 5.39 12.17 -4.36
N ASP A 91 6.45 12.57 -3.64
CA ASP A 91 7.04 13.90 -3.75
C ASP A 91 7.98 13.95 -4.95
N SER A 92 7.39 14.13 -6.14
CA SER A 92 8.07 14.16 -7.43
C SER A 92 7.42 15.17 -8.38
N ASP A 93 8.24 15.82 -9.21
CA ASP A 93 7.77 16.77 -10.24
C ASP A 93 7.12 16.05 -11.44
N THR A 94 7.31 14.73 -11.55
CA THR A 94 6.63 13.88 -12.54
C THR A 94 5.85 12.75 -11.86
N PRO A 95 4.70 12.31 -12.41
CA PRO A 95 3.95 11.17 -11.87
C PRO A 95 4.78 9.89 -11.81
N LEU A 96 4.58 9.11 -10.74
CA LEU A 96 5.29 7.86 -10.48
C LEU A 96 4.31 6.69 -10.35
N ASP A 97 4.75 5.50 -10.73
CA ASP A 97 4.07 4.28 -10.32
C ASP A 97 4.55 3.91 -8.91
N VAL A 98 3.62 3.58 -8.02
CA VAL A 98 3.90 3.34 -6.61
C VAL A 98 3.31 2.01 -6.17
N LEU A 99 4.16 1.14 -5.67
CA LEU A 99 3.75 -0.12 -5.07
C LEU A 99 3.49 0.10 -3.58
N VAL A 100 2.26 -0.17 -3.16
CA VAL A 100 1.84 -0.17 -1.76
C VAL A 100 1.72 -1.61 -1.27
N THR A 101 2.30 -1.93 -0.12
CA THR A 101 2.05 -3.20 0.58
C THR A 101 1.18 -2.92 1.80
N ILE A 102 0.05 -3.59 1.92
CA ILE A 102 -0.80 -3.56 3.10
C ILE A 102 -0.63 -4.90 3.81
N THR A 103 -0.31 -4.86 5.10
CA THR A 103 -0.20 -6.03 5.96
C THR A 103 -1.20 -5.92 7.10
N ASP A 104 -2.14 -6.86 7.16
CA ASP A 104 -3.00 -7.07 8.31
C ASP A 104 -2.27 -7.95 9.33
N LEU A 105 -2.00 -7.37 10.51
CA LEU A 105 -1.31 -8.02 11.62
C LEU A 105 -2.29 -8.76 12.55
N GLY A 106 -3.59 -8.64 12.33
CA GLY A 106 -4.65 -9.20 13.17
C GLY A 106 -5.30 -8.14 14.06
N GLN A 107 -6.19 -8.58 14.95
CA GLN A 107 -6.94 -7.66 15.80
C GLN A 107 -6.08 -7.09 16.93
N VAL A 108 -6.21 -5.79 17.18
CA VAL A 108 -5.73 -5.13 18.37
C VAL A 108 -6.44 -5.72 19.59
N GLU A 109 -5.65 -6.19 20.56
CA GLU A 109 -6.15 -6.85 21.76
C GLU A 109 -6.89 -5.87 22.69
N ARG A 110 -6.40 -4.63 22.79
CA ARG A 110 -6.93 -3.62 23.70
C ARG A 110 -6.59 -2.20 23.25
N THR A 111 -7.57 -1.31 23.34
CA THR A 111 -7.38 0.14 23.25
C THR A 111 -7.31 0.73 24.66
N VAL A 112 -6.31 1.56 24.91
CA VAL A 112 -6.13 2.26 26.19
C VAL A 112 -6.09 3.75 25.92
N PHE A 113 -6.90 4.52 26.64
CA PHE A 113 -6.91 5.98 26.55
C PHE A 113 -5.82 6.54 27.47
N VAL A 114 -4.84 7.21 26.88
CA VAL A 114 -3.77 7.94 27.58
C VAL A 114 -4.02 9.44 27.46
N LYS A 115 -3.52 10.21 28.43
CA LYS A 115 -3.61 11.67 28.47
C LYS A 115 -2.28 12.29 28.06
#